data_AF-A0A925ZAE6-F1
#
_entry.id   AF-A0A925ZAE6-F1
#
_cell.length_a   1.000
_cell.length_b   1.000
_cell.length_c   1.000
_cell.angle_alpha   90.00
_cell.angle_beta   90.00
_cell.angle_gamma   90.00
#
_symmetry.space_group_name_H-M   'P 1'
#
loop_
_entity.id
_entity.type
_entity.pdbx_description
1 polymer ?
#
loop_
_entity_poly.entity_id
_entity_poly.type
_entity_poly.pdbx_seq_one_letter_code
_entity_poly.pdbx_strand_id
1 'polypeptide(L)' 'MKRLVLLGGGHTQLAVLASLAERPMVGWEVRLVTPHRRQIYTGMLPGWVAGH' A
#
# COMPACT_ATOMS: atom_id res chain seq x y z
N MET A 1 11.40 -15.43 -13.12
CA MET A 1 10.76 -14.23 -12.52
C MET A 1 10.26 -14.57 -11.14
N LYS A 2 10.47 -13.67 -10.17
CA LYS A 2 9.98 -13.84 -8.79
C LYS A 2 8.80 -12.88 -8.55
N ARG A 3 7.91 -13.24 -7.62
CA ARG A 3 6.75 -12.41 -7.27
C ARG A 3 6.80 -12.01 -5.80
N LEU A 4 6.71 -10.72 -5.55
CA LEU A 4 6.53 -10.16 -4.21
C LEU A 4 5.06 -9.78 -4.05
N VAL A 5 4.40 -10.35 -3.04
CA VAL A 5 3.02 -10.02 -2.69
C VAL A 5 3.03 -9.26 -1.37
N LEU A 6 2.51 -8.04 -1.40
CA LEU A 6 2.27 -7.20 -0.22
C LEU A 6 0.81 -7.38 0.19
N LEU A 7 0.55 -7.87 1.40
CA LEU A 7 -0.80 -8.15 1.91
C LEU A 7 -1.27 -7.05 2.87
N GLY A 8 -2.16 -6.18 2.39
CA GLY A 8 -2.70 -5.01 3.09
C GLY A 8 -2.62 -3.74 2.23
N GLY A 9 -2.95 -2.59 2.81
CA GLY A 9 -2.83 -1.27 2.17
C GLY A 9 -2.47 -0.16 3.16
N GLY A 10 -1.76 -0.50 4.23
CA GLY A 10 -1.39 0.46 5.28
C GLY A 10 -0.28 1.43 4.86
N HIS A 11 -0.02 2.45 5.68
CA HIS A 11 1.00 3.49 5.40
C HIS A 11 2.35 2.91 5.03
N THR A 12 2.84 1.96 5.82
CA THR A 12 4.13 1.31 5.60
C THR A 12 4.18 0.59 4.25
N GLN A 13 3.08 -0.05 3.83
CA GLN A 13 3.04 -0.77 2.56
C GLN A 13 3.01 0.16 1.37
N LEU A 14 2.35 1.32 1.48
CA LEU A 14 2.46 2.35 0.45
C LEU A 14 3.87 2.93 0.36
N ALA A 15 4.55 3.14 1.50
CA ALA A 15 5.94 3.60 1.50
C ALA A 15 6.87 2.58 0.83
N VAL A 16 6.69 1.28 1.10
CA VAL A 16 7.42 0.20 0.41
C VAL A 16 7.13 0.20 -1.09
N LEU A 17 5.85 0.32 -1.48
CA LEU A 17 5.46 0.35 -2.89
C LEU A 17 6.05 1.57 -3.62
N ALA A 18 6.06 2.74 -2.98
CA ALA A 18 6.67 3.95 -3.50
C ALA A 18 8.19 3.77 -3.70
N SER A 19 8.90 3.22 -2.71
CA SER A 19 10.33 2.92 -2.83
C SER A 19 10.64 1.93 -3.95
N LEU A 20 9.79 0.90 -4.13
CA LEU A 20 9.92 -0.06 -5.23
C LEU A 20 9.60 0.56 -6.60
N ALA A 21 8.75 1.58 -6.67
CA ALA A 21 8.49 2.33 -7.89
C ALA A 21 9.69 3.24 -8.25
N GLU A 22 10.32 3.86 -7.26
CA GLU A 22 11.54 4.66 -7.44
C GLU A 22 12.75 3.80 -7.82
N ARG A 23 12.85 2.60 -7.24
CA ARG A 23 13.96 1.66 -7.46
C ARG A 23 13.43 0.26 -7.76
N PRO A 24 12.98 0.02 -9.01
CA PRO A 24 12.41 -1.27 -9.40
C PRO A 24 13.42 -2.41 -9.28
N MET A 25 12.97 -3.54 -8.74
CA MET A 25 13.79 -4.76 -8.67
C MET A 25 13.68 -5.53 -9.99
N VAL A 26 14.81 -5.65 -10.71
CA VAL A 26 14.86 -6.34 -12.00
C VAL A 26 14.45 -7.81 -11.87
N GLY A 27 13.54 -8.25 -12.73
CA GLY A 27 13.06 -9.64 -12.77
C GLY A 27 12.01 -10.00 -11.70
N TRP A 28 11.49 -8.98 -11.01
CA TRP A 28 10.42 -9.12 -10.02
C TRP A 28 9.11 -8.51 -10.47
N GLU A 29 8.03 -9.17 -10.11
CA GLU A 29 6.67 -8.67 -10.20
C GLU A 29 6.16 -8.35 -8.80
N VAL A 30 5.72 -7.11 -8.56
CA VAL A 30 5.21 -6.65 -7.27
C VAL A 30 3.68 -6.50 -7.36
N ARG A 31 2.95 -7.13 -6.44
CA ARG A 31 1.49 -6.96 -6.30
C ARG A 31 1.12 -6.56 -4.89
N LEU A 32 0.25 -5.54 -4.77
CA LEU A 32 -0.44 -5.19 -3.53
C LEU A 32 -1.83 -5.83 -3.55
N VAL A 33 -2.17 -6.57 -2.49
CA VAL A 33 -3.50 -7.13 -2.28
C VAL A 33 -4.09 -6.49 -1.04
N THR A 34 -5.15 -5.71 -1.21
CA THR A 34 -5.83 -4.98 -0.14
C THR A 34 -7.34 -5.21 -0.24
N PRO A 35 -8.07 -5.32 0.88
CA PRO A 35 -9.53 -5.44 0.86
C PRO A 35 -10.23 -4.16 0.36
N HIS A 36 -9.53 -3.02 0.33
CA HIS A 36 -10.09 -1.73 -0.03
C HIS A 36 -9.29 -1.03 -1.12
N ARG A 37 -9.99 -0.44 -2.10
CA ARG A 37 -9.38 0.34 -3.19
C ARG A 37 -8.75 1.66 -2.72
N ARG A 38 -9.22 2.20 -1.60
CA ARG A 38 -8.72 3.43 -0.98
C ARG A 38 -8.02 3.09 0.32
N GLN A 39 -6.90 3.75 0.57
CA GLN A 39 -6.28 3.73 1.90
C GLN A 39 -7.06 4.68 2.81
N ILE A 40 -7.36 4.20 4.02
CA ILE A 40 -7.79 5.09 5.11
C ILE A 40 -6.53 5.66 5.75
N TYR A 41 -6.32 6.96 5.59
CA TYR A 41 -5.26 7.66 6.30
C TYR A 41 -5.61 7.63 7.80
N THR A 42 -4.81 6.91 8.59
CA THR A 42 -5.03 6.72 10.03
C THR A 42 -5.11 8.03 10.80
N GLY A 43 -4.42 9.09 10.37
CA GLY A 43 -4.56 10.43 10.98
C GLY A 43 -5.91 11.10 10.71
N MET A 44 -6.66 10.64 9.71
CA MET A 44 -8.04 11.06 9.40
C MET A 44 -9.08 10.06 9.91
N LEU A 45 -8.67 9.00 10.62
CA LEU A 45 -9.61 8.06 11.22
C LEU A 45 -10.64 8.76 12.14
N PRO A 46 -10.26 9.77 12.96
CA PRO A 46 -11.25 10.52 13.74
C PRO A 46 -12.28 11.22 12.86
N GLY A 47 -11.86 11.87 11.76
CA GLY A 47 -12.77 12.51 10.80
C GLY A 47 -13.68 11.51 10.10
N TRP A 48 -13.15 10.33 9.74
CA TRP A 48 -13.92 9.25 9.17
C TRP A 48 -14.99 8.70 10.12
N VAL A 49 -14.65 8.51 11.40
CA VAL A 49 -15.60 8.09 12.45
C VAL A 49 -16.65 9.18 12.72
N ALA A 50 -16.26 10.46 12.62
CA ALA A 50 -17.15 11.61 12.73
C ALA A 50 -18.03 11.85 11.49
N GLY A 51 -17.82 11.10 10.39
CA GLY A 51 -18.59 11.20 9.14
C GLY A 51 -18.25 12.42 8.28
N HIS A 52 -17.00 12.91 8.33
CA HIS A 52 -16.50 14.02 7.53
C HIS A 52 -15.79 13.55 6.25
#